data_AF-A0AAV2MIN6-F1
#
_entry.id   AF-A0AAV2MIN6-F1
#
_cell.length_a   1.000
_cell.length_b   1.000
_cell.length_c   1.000
_cell.angle_alpha   90.00
_cell.angle_beta   90.00
_cell.angle_gamma   90.00
#
_symmetry.space_group_name_H-M   'P 1'
#
loop_
_entity.id
_entity.type
_entity.pdbx_description
1 polymer ?
#
loop_
_entity_poly.entity_id
_entity_poly.type
_entity_poly.pdbx_seq_one_letter_code
_entity_poly.pdbx_strand_id
1 'polypeptide(L)'
;MPPRLSPLNDACHHVGAKTDKTWKLEVKFIDAVKGRGLFAVGSICKGDFVVEYRGDLIDDAEAERRRKVYHPSMCCIFFLFKWIGKTWW
;
A
#
# COMPACT_ATOMS: atom_id res chain seq x y z
N MET A 1 16.11 18.49 18.17
CA MET A 1 15.37 17.41 17.46
C MET A 1 16.39 16.54 16.77
N PRO A 2 16.26 15.20 16.83
CA PRO A 2 17.13 14.32 16.04
C PRO A 2 16.96 14.62 14.54
N PRO A 3 18.01 14.44 13.72
CA PRO A 3 17.94 14.67 12.29
C PRO A 3 16.88 13.76 11.65
N ARG A 4 16.15 14.29 10.67
CA ARG A 4 15.26 13.47 9.84
C ARG A 4 16.11 12.47 9.05
N LEU A 5 15.69 11.20 9.06
CA LEU A 5 16.23 10.21 8.13
C LEU A 5 15.95 10.66 6.69
N SER A 6 16.85 10.31 5.76
CA SER A 6 16.58 10.52 4.35
C SER A 6 15.34 9.71 3.92
N PRO A 7 14.56 10.17 2.94
CA PRO A 7 13.37 9.44 2.47
C PRO A 7 13.64 7.97 2.13
N LEU A 8 14.78 7.69 1.49
CA LEU A 8 15.20 6.34 1.14
C LEU A 8 15.50 5.48 2.37
N ASN A 9 16.27 6.01 3.32
CA ASN A 9 16.62 5.25 4.52
C ASN A 9 15.40 4.99 5.41
N ASP A 10 14.51 5.97 5.51
CA ASP A 10 13.23 5.86 6.23
C ASP A 10 12.34 4.77 5.60
N ALA A 11 12.21 4.77 4.28
CA ALA A 11 11.47 3.74 3.55
C ALA A 11 12.11 2.35 3.71
N CYS A 12 13.42 2.21 3.50
CA CYS A 12 14.14 0.94 3.66
C CYS A 12 14.00 0.36 5.07
N HIS A 13 14.08 1.21 6.10
CA HIS A 13 13.87 0.80 7.49
C HIS A 13 12.46 0.24 7.71
N HIS A 14 11.43 0.98 7.29
CA HIS A 14 10.03 0.58 7.49
C HIS A 14 9.66 -0.68 6.69
N VAL A 15 10.05 -0.75 5.41
CA VAL A 15 9.83 -1.92 4.55
C VAL A 15 10.56 -3.14 5.12
N GLY A 16 11.84 -3.00 5.49
CA GLY A 16 12.63 -4.09 6.07
C GLY A 16 12.06 -4.60 7.40
N ALA A 17 11.54 -3.70 8.24
CA ALA A 17 10.87 -4.03 9.49
C ALA A 17 9.42 -4.50 9.32
N LYS A 18 8.84 -4.41 8.11
CA LYS A 18 7.41 -4.64 7.83
C LYS A 18 6.49 -3.81 8.73
N THR A 19 6.85 -2.54 8.95
CA THR A 19 6.07 -1.59 9.76
C THR A 19 5.73 -0.36 8.93
N ASP A 20 4.68 0.36 9.34
CA ASP A 20 4.32 1.65 8.72
C ASP A 20 4.02 2.72 9.77
N LYS A 21 3.82 3.96 9.31
CA LYS A 21 3.44 5.09 10.18
C LYS A 21 1.93 5.14 10.42
N THR A 22 1.36 4.01 10.83
CA THR A 22 -0.09 3.85 11.06
C THR A 22 -0.65 4.85 12.06
N TRP A 23 0.14 5.30 13.02
CA TRP A 23 -0.23 6.33 14.00
C TRP A 23 -0.55 7.71 13.39
N LYS A 24 -0.18 7.97 12.12
CA LYS A 24 -0.56 9.19 11.38
C LYS A 24 -1.84 9.01 10.56
N LEU A 25 -2.43 7.82 10.56
CA LEU A 25 -3.46 7.42 9.63
C LEU A 25 -4.66 6.82 10.37
N GLU A 26 -5.85 7.06 9.85
CA GLU A 26 -7.09 6.53 10.41
C GLU A 26 -8.01 6.03 9.30
N VAL A 27 -8.58 4.84 9.49
CA VAL A 27 -9.57 4.28 8.56
C VAL A 27 -10.95 4.82 8.93
N LYS A 28 -11.60 5.52 8.01
CA LYS A 28 -12.96 6.06 8.22
C LYS A 28 -13.91 5.55 7.16
N PHE A 29 -15.17 5.38 7.55
CA PHE A 29 -16.26 5.22 6.58
C PHE A 29 -16.51 6.56 5.88
N ILE A 30 -16.62 6.53 4.55
CA ILE A 30 -16.90 7.72 3.74
C ILE A 30 -18.39 7.76 3.43
N ASP A 31 -18.87 6.79 2.65
CA ASP A 31 -20.27 6.66 2.24
C ASP A 31 -20.54 5.25 1.71
N ALA A 32 -21.80 4.92 1.42
CA ALA A 32 -22.20 3.59 0.95
C ALA A 32 -21.66 3.21 -0.44
N VAL A 33 -21.20 4.19 -1.23
CA VAL A 33 -20.66 3.97 -2.59
C VAL A 33 -19.15 3.72 -2.53
N LYS A 34 -18.40 4.54 -1.78
CA LYS A 34 -16.94 4.46 -1.66
C LYS A 34 -16.48 3.48 -0.58
N GLY A 35 -17.32 3.21 0.42
CA GLY A 35 -16.97 2.39 1.57
C GLY A 35 -16.03 3.11 2.52
N ARG A 36 -14.83 2.57 2.75
CA ARG A 36 -13.85 3.09 3.71
C ARG A 36 -12.66 3.72 3.00
N GLY A 37 -12.12 4.78 3.59
CA GLY A 37 -10.89 5.42 3.15
C GLY A 37 -9.88 5.55 4.29
N LEU A 38 -8.63 5.81 3.90
CA LEU A 38 -7.54 6.08 4.82
C LEU A 38 -7.28 7.59 4.86
N PHE A 39 -7.33 8.17 6.06
CA PHE A 39 -7.25 9.62 6.28
C PHE A 39 -6.00 9.95 7.09
N ALA A 40 -5.32 11.03 6.72
CA ALA A 40 -4.25 11.59 7.54
C ALA A 40 -4.84 12.27 8.78
N VAL A 41 -4.37 11.88 9.96
CA VAL A 41 -4.68 12.52 11.26
C VAL A 41 -3.48 13.24 11.86
N GLY A 42 -2.32 13.16 11.20
CA GLY A 42 -1.14 13.94 11.50
C GLY A 42 -0.44 14.44 10.24
N SER A 43 0.46 15.40 10.40
CA SER A 43 1.17 16.01 9.27
C SER A 43 2.06 15.00 8.53
N ILE A 44 1.89 14.94 7.21
CA ILE A 44 2.77 14.21 6.29
C ILE A 44 3.50 15.26 5.46
N CYS A 45 4.83 15.28 5.55
CA CYS A 45 5.64 16.21 4.75
C CYS A 45 6.13 15.52 3.48
N LYS A 46 6.51 16.33 2.48
CA LYS A 46 7.22 15.86 1.30
C LYS A 46 8.43 15.01 1.70
N GLY A 47 8.52 13.80 1.13
CA GLY A 47 9.60 12.84 1.38
C GLY A 47 9.38 11.91 2.57
N ASP A 48 8.30 12.05 3.34
CA ASP A 48 7.97 11.08 4.38
C ASP A 48 7.55 9.74 3.74
N PHE A 49 8.12 8.62 4.22
CA PHE A 49 7.48 7.32 4.04
C PHE A 49 6.13 7.31 4.76
N VAL A 50 5.10 6.75 4.11
CA VAL A 50 3.72 6.69 4.65
C VAL A 50 3.38 5.24 5.01
N VAL A 51 3.17 4.40 3.98
CA VAL A 51 2.89 2.97 4.08
C VAL A 51 3.46 2.26 2.87
N GLU A 52 3.75 0.97 3.02
CA GLU A 52 3.98 0.06 1.90
C GLU A 52 2.64 -0.55 1.45
N TYR A 53 2.39 -0.61 0.15
CA TYR A 53 1.25 -1.38 -0.39
C TYR A 53 1.59 -2.87 -0.33
N ARG A 54 1.28 -3.52 0.80
CA ARG A 54 1.53 -4.95 1.00
C ARG A 54 0.38 -5.80 0.50
N GLY A 55 0.71 -6.94 -0.09
CA GLY A 55 -0.23 -7.93 -0.58
C GLY A 55 0.48 -9.23 -0.97
N ASP A 56 -0.28 -10.19 -1.48
CA ASP A 56 0.28 -11.40 -2.07
C ASP A 56 0.96 -11.03 -3.39
N LEU A 57 2.19 -11.50 -3.61
CA LEU A 57 2.78 -11.49 -4.94
C LEU A 57 2.29 -12.71 -5.70
N ILE A 58 1.40 -12.50 -6.66
CA ILE A 58 0.82 -13.59 -7.46
C ILE A 58 1.26 -13.51 -8.92
N ASP A 59 1.24 -14.65 -9.61
CA ASP A 59 1.50 -14.70 -11.04
C ASP A 59 0.25 -14.37 -11.87
N ASP A 60 0.42 -14.30 -13.19
CA ASP A 60 -0.67 -14.00 -14.13
C ASP A 60 -1.84 -15.00 -14.03
N ALA A 61 -1.54 -16.28 -13.82
CA ALA A 61 -2.56 -17.33 -13.78
C ALA A 61 -3.44 -17.20 -12.53
N GLU A 62 -2.83 -16.97 -11.37
CA GLU A 62 -3.56 -16.75 -10.11
C GLU A 62 -4.29 -15.40 -10.12
N ALA A 63 -3.70 -14.35 -10.68
CA ALA A 63 -4.38 -13.06 -10.85
C ALA A 63 -5.64 -13.20 -11.70
N GLU A 64 -5.56 -13.92 -12.83
CA GLU A 64 -6.70 -14.18 -13.71
C GLU A 64 -7.76 -15.04 -13.02
N ARG A 65 -7.35 -16.06 -12.26
CA ARG A 65 -8.27 -16.87 -11.45
C ARG A 65 -9.03 -16.01 -10.43
N ARG A 66 -8.33 -15.14 -9.68
CA ARG A 66 -8.97 -14.27 -8.68
C ARG A 66 -9.90 -13.24 -9.33
N ARG A 67 -9.53 -12.65 -10.47
CA ARG A 67 -10.39 -11.71 -11.23
C ARG A 67 -11.72 -12.32 -11.67
N LYS A 68 -11.75 -13.62 -11.98
CA LYS A 68 -13.00 -14.34 -12.34
C LYS A 68 -13.93 -14.59 -11.15
N VAL A 69 -13.38 -14.66 -9.94
CA VAL A 69 -14.13 -14.96 -8.71
C VAL A 69 -14.56 -13.68 -7.99
N TYR A 70 -13.73 -12.65 -8.02
CA TYR A 70 -14.00 -11.41 -7.30
C TYR A 70 -15.10 -10.60 -7.99
N HIS A 71 -15.86 -9.88 -7.16
CA HIS A 71 -16.83 -8.92 -7.67
C HIS A 71 -16.09 -7.86 -8.52
N PRO A 72 -16.63 -7.40 -9.66
CA PRO A 72 -15.94 -6.44 -10.52
C PRO A 72 -15.43 -5.18 -9.80
N SER A 73 -16.16 -4.71 -8.77
CA SER A 73 -15.75 -3.56 -7.94
C SER A 73 -14.54 -3.82 -7.06
N MET A 74 -14.11 -5.07 -6.89
CA MET A 74 -12.93 -5.48 -6.11
C MET A 74 -11.71 -5.76 -6.99
N CYS A 75 -11.85 -5.77 -8.32
CA CYS A 75 -10.73 -5.97 -9.24
C CYS A 75 -9.71 -4.82 -9.24
N CYS A 76 -9.96 -3.73 -8.51
CA CYS A 76 -9.08 -2.56 -8.38
C CYS A 76 -7.98 -2.70 -7.31
N ILE A 77 -7.87 -3.85 -6.64
CA ILE A 77 -6.86 -4.08 -5.58
C ILE A 77 -5.60 -4.82 -6.07
N PHE A 78 -5.56 -5.22 -7.34
CA PHE A 78 -4.39 -5.85 -7.97
C PHE A 78 -3.48 -4.78 -8.58
N PHE A 79 -2.20 -4.84 -8.25
CA PHE A 79 -1.24 -3.85 -8.73
C PHE A 79 -0.05 -4.55 -9.37
N LEU A 80 0.19 -4.21 -10.63
CA LEU A 80 1.34 -4.73 -11.37
C LEU A 80 2.64 -4.33 -10.67
N PHE A 81 3.39 -5.31 -10.21
CA PHE A 81 4.72 -5.13 -9.63
C PHE A 81 5.77 -5.74 -10.54
N LYS A 82 6.74 -4.92 -10.98
CA LYS A 82 7.85 -5.36 -11.83
C LYS A 82 9.18 -5.11 -11.13
N TRP A 83 9.96 -6.16 -10.95
CA TRP A 83 11.25 -6.08 -10.28
C TRP A 83 12.23 -7.10 -10.85
N ILE A 84 13.42 -6.63 -11.25
CA ILE A 84 14.52 -7.45 -11.81
C ILE A 84 14.01 -8.43 -12.89
N GLY A 85 13.30 -7.88 -13.89
CA GLY A 85 12.79 -8.65 -15.03
C GLY A 85 11.65 -9.62 -14.73
N LYS A 86 11.20 -9.73 -13.48
CA LYS A 86 10.04 -10.51 -13.06
C LYS A 86 8.82 -9.60 -12.89
N THR A 87 7.64 -10.18 -13.09
CA THR A 87 6.35 -9.50 -13.01
C THR A 87 5.43 -10.27 -12.06
N TRP A 88 4.73 -9.54 -11.20
CA TRP A 88 3.71 -10.02 -10.27
C TRP A 88 2.49 -9.09 -10.30
N TRP A 89 1.38 -9.54 -9.71
CA TRP A 89 0.16 -8.77 -9.46
C TRP A 89 -0.19 -8.67 -7.98
#